data_AF-A0A9X2DAN9-F1
#
_entry.id   AF-A0A9X2DAN9-F1
#
_cell.length_a   1.000
_cell.length_b   1.000
_cell.length_c   1.000
_cell.angle_alpha   90.00
_cell.angle_beta   90.00
_cell.angle_gamma   90.00
#
_symmetry.space_group_name_H-M   'P 1'
#
loop_
_entity.id
_entity.type
_entity.pdbx_description
1 polymer ?
#
loop_
_entity_poly.entity_id
_entity_poly.type
_entity_poly.pdbx_seq_one_letter_code
_entity_poly.pdbx_strand_id
1 'polypeptide(L)'
;MVARHGSGRVRFSVPQEVAFDYLVDPANRPAWQSSLRSVADVDGEPRDGQTWTDVTVPGPRPAMRTTRLERPHVWAESGTWRGVRADLDLAFTPAAAGLACDVSFRFRIEALGVLGLVATFASVPAVRADLKHAAKILLERQ
;
A
#
# COMPACT_ATOMS: atom_id res chain seq x y z
N MET A 1 16.54 -18.93 6.53
CA MET A 1 16.73 -17.48 6.80
C MET A 1 15.36 -16.85 6.96
N VAL A 2 15.09 -16.19 8.09
CA VAL A 2 13.82 -15.47 8.29
C VAL A 2 13.87 -14.19 7.47
N ALA A 3 13.02 -14.11 6.44
CA ALA A 3 13.00 -12.96 5.56
C ALA A 3 12.47 -11.73 6.32
N ARG A 4 13.34 -10.74 6.56
CA ARG A 4 13.02 -9.54 7.36
C ARG A 4 12.08 -8.61 6.58
N HIS A 5 11.07 -8.08 7.27
CA HIS A 5 10.11 -7.12 6.70
C HIS A 5 9.85 -6.03 7.74
N GLY A 6 9.58 -4.82 7.27
CA GLY A 6 8.97 -3.77 8.08
C GLY A 6 7.49 -4.09 8.28
N SER A 7 6.91 -3.72 9.42
CA SER A 7 5.48 -3.90 9.64
C SER A 7 4.90 -2.84 10.57
N GLY A 8 3.58 -2.71 10.53
CA GLY A 8 2.84 -1.83 11.42
C GLY A 8 1.33 -1.99 11.25
N ARG A 9 0.58 -1.15 11.96
CA ARG A 9 -0.89 -1.12 11.92
C ARG A 9 -1.40 0.31 12.04
N VAL A 10 -2.49 0.59 11.33
CA VAL A 10 -3.23 1.86 11.39
C VAL A 10 -4.72 1.54 11.51
N ARG A 11 -5.41 2.26 12.41
CA ARG A 11 -6.86 2.18 12.59
C ARG A 11 -7.54 3.15 11.62
N PHE A 12 -8.54 2.64 10.90
CA PHE A 12 -9.45 3.39 10.04
C PHE A 12 -10.82 3.43 10.71
N SER A 13 -11.42 4.61 10.83
CA SER A 13 -12.76 4.80 11.45
C SER A 13 -13.89 4.57 10.44
N VAL A 14 -13.73 3.59 9.55
CA VAL A 14 -14.71 3.16 8.56
C VAL A 14 -14.76 1.63 8.51
N PRO A 15 -15.86 1.02 8.02
CA PRO A 15 -15.92 -0.42 7.78
C PRO A 15 -14.79 -0.91 6.87
N GLN A 16 -14.42 -2.19 7.03
CA GLN A 16 -13.30 -2.80 6.29
C GLN A 16 -13.48 -2.71 4.77
N GLU A 17 -14.70 -2.84 4.27
CA GLU A 17 -15.03 -2.79 2.85
C GLU A 17 -14.72 -1.41 2.26
N VAL A 18 -15.03 -0.34 3.02
CA VAL A 18 -14.78 1.04 2.60
C VAL A 18 -13.28 1.33 2.56
N ALA A 19 -12.55 0.92 3.60
CA ALA A 19 -11.09 1.07 3.63
C ALA A 19 -10.42 0.26 2.52
N PHE A 20 -10.88 -0.97 2.28
CA PHE A 20 -10.37 -1.84 1.23
C PHE A 20 -10.57 -1.22 -0.15
N ASP A 21 -11.82 -0.91 -0.52
CA ASP A 21 -12.16 -0.42 -1.86
C ASP A 21 -11.43 0.89 -2.18
N TYR A 22 -11.24 1.75 -1.18
CA TYR A 22 -10.48 2.98 -1.34
C TYR A 22 -8.99 2.74 -1.58
N LEU A 23 -8.36 1.82 -0.84
CA LEU A 23 -6.91 1.59 -0.92
C LEU A 23 -6.50 0.79 -2.15
N VAL A 24 -7.32 -0.16 -2.61
CA VAL A 24 -6.98 -1.02 -3.77
C VAL A 24 -7.13 -0.30 -5.11
N ASP A 25 -7.91 0.77 -5.17
CA ASP A 25 -8.13 1.56 -6.38
C ASP A 25 -6.93 2.49 -6.65
N PRO A 26 -6.17 2.27 -7.74
CA PRO A 26 -5.01 3.11 -8.06
C PRO A 26 -5.37 4.59 -8.28
N ALA A 27 -6.61 4.90 -8.65
CA ALA A 27 -7.05 6.29 -8.84
C ALA A 27 -7.05 7.10 -7.54
N ASN A 28 -7.27 6.44 -6.39
CA ASN A 28 -7.25 7.09 -5.08
C ASN A 28 -5.84 7.29 -4.54
N ARG A 29 -4.86 6.54 -5.06
CA ARG A 29 -3.49 6.45 -4.53
C ARG A 29 -2.77 7.81 -4.38
N PRO A 30 -2.81 8.71 -5.38
CA PRO A 30 -2.14 10.01 -5.27
C PRO A 30 -2.71 10.92 -4.16
N ALA A 31 -3.94 10.66 -3.71
CA ALA A 31 -4.55 11.45 -2.65
C ALA A 31 -3.97 11.14 -1.27
N TRP A 32 -3.43 9.94 -1.04
CA TRP A 32 -2.99 9.52 0.29
C TRP A 32 -1.52 9.10 0.38
N GLN A 33 -0.86 8.76 -0.73
CA GLN A 33 0.56 8.44 -0.77
C GLN A 33 1.40 9.68 -1.08
N SER A 34 2.11 10.19 -0.08
CA SER A 34 2.82 11.49 -0.14
C SER A 34 3.88 11.62 -1.24
N SER A 35 4.51 10.52 -1.64
CA SER A 35 5.55 10.51 -2.67
C SER A 35 5.00 10.46 -4.10
N LEU A 36 3.69 10.21 -4.27
CA LEU A 36 3.08 9.92 -5.55
C LEU A 36 2.39 11.16 -6.12
N ARG A 37 2.78 11.56 -7.33
CA ARG A 37 2.10 12.64 -8.07
C ARG A 37 0.84 12.15 -8.77
N SER A 38 0.93 11.00 -9.41
CA SER A 38 -0.16 10.39 -10.18
C SER A 38 0.09 8.90 -10.38
N VAL A 39 -0.94 8.19 -10.82
CA VAL A 39 -0.82 6.84 -11.40
C VAL A 39 -1.06 6.93 -12.91
N ALA A 40 -0.30 6.15 -13.69
CA ALA A 40 -0.45 6.04 -15.14
C ALA A 40 -0.64 4.56 -15.54
N ASP A 41 -1.03 4.34 -16.80
CA ASP A 41 -1.06 3.01 -17.44
C ASP A 41 -1.88 1.96 -16.66
N VAL A 42 -2.99 2.38 -16.02
CA VAL A 42 -3.84 1.47 -15.23
C VAL A 42 -4.52 0.47 -16.16
N ASP A 43 -4.26 -0.81 -15.90
CA ASP A 43 -4.90 -1.93 -16.60
C ASP A 43 -6.25 -2.27 -15.95
N GLY A 44 -7.28 -1.51 -16.30
CA GLY A 44 -8.68 -1.79 -15.92
C GLY A 44 -8.97 -1.75 -14.42
N GLU A 45 -10.06 -2.42 -14.02
CA GLU A 45 -10.56 -2.44 -12.63
C GLU A 45 -9.66 -3.25 -11.67
N PRO A 46 -9.71 -2.95 -10.35
CA PRO A 46 -8.98 -3.70 -9.32
C PRO A 46 -9.24 -5.20 -9.37
N ARG A 47 -8.17 -5.96 -9.58
CA ARG A 47 -8.18 -7.44 -9.62
C ARG A 47 -6.81 -8.02 -9.35
N ASP A 48 -6.76 -9.32 -9.05
CA ASP A 48 -5.51 -10.05 -9.05
C ASP A 48 -4.80 -9.94 -10.42
N GLY A 49 -3.51 -9.62 -10.40
CA GLY A 49 -2.71 -9.42 -11.61
C GLY A 49 -2.83 -8.04 -12.28
N GLN A 50 -3.71 -7.15 -11.82
CA GLN A 50 -3.81 -5.75 -12.32
C GLN A 50 -2.44 -5.07 -12.31
N THR A 51 -2.16 -4.24 -13.30
CA THR A 51 -0.91 -3.48 -13.40
C THR A 51 -1.14 -1.98 -13.56
N TRP A 52 -0.17 -1.18 -13.14
CA TRP A 52 -0.13 0.26 -13.33
C TRP A 52 1.31 0.78 -13.20
N THR A 53 1.52 2.06 -13.48
CA THR A 53 2.80 2.75 -13.28
C THR A 53 2.63 3.86 -12.25
N ASP A 54 3.40 3.81 -11.16
CA ASP A 54 3.47 4.91 -10.21
C ASP A 54 4.32 6.06 -10.78
N VAL A 55 3.87 7.31 -10.62
CA VAL A 55 4.62 8.52 -11.01
C VAL A 55 5.00 9.29 -9.75
N THR A 56 6.19 9.02 -9.21
CA THR A 56 6.68 9.70 -7.99
C THR A 56 7.49 10.96 -8.33
N VAL A 57 7.46 11.98 -7.46
CA VAL A 57 8.26 13.21 -7.68
C VAL A 57 8.90 13.77 -6.39
N PRO A 58 10.24 13.95 -6.35
CA PRO A 58 11.23 13.39 -7.28
C PRO A 58 11.36 11.89 -7.00
N GLY A 59 11.44 11.06 -8.04
CA GLY A 59 11.65 9.65 -7.76
C GLY A 59 11.50 8.71 -8.95
N PRO A 60 11.54 7.40 -8.67
CA PRO A 60 11.40 6.37 -9.69
C PRO A 60 9.98 6.35 -10.28
N ARG A 61 9.83 5.59 -11.37
CA ARG A 61 8.53 5.23 -11.93
C ARG A 61 8.35 3.71 -11.83
N PRO A 62 7.95 3.19 -10.66
CA PRO A 62 7.76 1.76 -10.47
C PRO A 62 6.71 1.19 -11.41
N ALA A 63 7.02 0.07 -12.05
CA ALA A 63 6.03 -0.79 -12.67
C ALA A 63 5.39 -1.64 -11.57
N MET A 64 4.09 -1.47 -11.37
CA MET A 64 3.33 -2.02 -10.26
C MET A 64 2.45 -3.19 -10.73
N ARG A 65 2.20 -4.12 -9.82
CA ARG A 65 1.30 -5.25 -10.02
C ARG A 65 0.61 -5.64 -8.72
N THR A 66 -0.69 -5.83 -8.74
CA THR A 66 -1.43 -6.54 -7.68
C THR A 66 -1.09 -8.02 -7.74
N THR A 67 -0.57 -8.57 -6.64
CA THR A 67 -0.16 -9.98 -6.52
C THR A 67 -1.14 -10.84 -5.72
N ARG A 68 -2.03 -10.20 -4.97
CA ARG A 68 -3.16 -10.84 -4.30
C ARG A 68 -4.27 -9.84 -4.07
N LEU A 69 -5.52 -10.22 -4.32
CA LEU A 69 -6.69 -9.41 -4.02
C LEU A 69 -7.85 -10.30 -3.56
N GLU A 70 -8.20 -10.21 -2.28
CA GLU A 70 -9.28 -10.96 -1.65
C GLU A 70 -10.13 -9.99 -0.84
N ARG A 71 -11.16 -9.41 -1.47
CA ARG A 71 -12.02 -8.43 -0.82
C ARG A 71 -12.82 -9.05 0.34
N PRO A 72 -12.94 -8.39 1.50
CA PRO A 72 -12.29 -7.14 1.92
C PRO A 72 -11.05 -7.37 2.81
N HIS A 73 -10.43 -8.55 2.75
CA HIS A 73 -9.48 -9.02 3.77
C HIS A 73 -8.01 -8.78 3.43
N VAL A 74 -7.61 -8.97 2.18
CA VAL A 74 -6.20 -8.98 1.79
C VAL A 74 -6.00 -8.28 0.46
N TRP A 75 -5.01 -7.40 0.42
CA TRP A 75 -4.47 -6.88 -0.83
C TRP A 75 -2.94 -6.86 -0.74
N ALA A 76 -2.28 -7.36 -1.77
CA ALA A 76 -0.83 -7.36 -1.87
C ALA A 76 -0.40 -6.88 -3.25
N GLU A 77 0.74 -6.20 -3.29
CA GLU A 77 1.29 -5.62 -4.50
C GLU A 77 2.82 -5.74 -4.55
N SER A 78 3.33 -5.60 -5.76
CA SER A 78 4.75 -5.52 -6.04
C SER A 78 5.06 -4.40 -7.02
N GLY A 79 6.04 -3.57 -6.66
CA GLY A 79 6.58 -2.51 -7.50
C GLY A 79 8.03 -2.78 -7.89
N THR A 80 8.37 -2.55 -9.15
CA THR A 80 9.75 -2.77 -9.64
C THR A 80 10.29 -1.57 -10.40
N TRP A 81 11.55 -1.20 -10.14
CA TRP A 81 12.26 -0.15 -10.88
C TRP A 81 13.78 -0.35 -10.77
N ARG A 82 14.52 -0.16 -11.87
CA ARG A 82 16.01 -0.14 -11.87
C ARG A 82 16.67 -1.26 -11.04
N GLY A 83 16.15 -2.49 -11.10
CA GLY A 83 16.67 -3.64 -10.34
C GLY A 83 16.29 -3.69 -8.86
N VAL A 84 15.43 -2.79 -8.40
CA VAL A 84 14.79 -2.80 -7.08
C VAL A 84 13.39 -3.38 -7.20
N ARG A 85 13.00 -4.19 -6.22
CA ARG A 85 11.61 -4.66 -6.02
C ARG A 85 11.13 -4.20 -4.64
N ALA A 86 9.91 -3.72 -4.55
CA ALA A 86 9.25 -3.43 -3.29
C ALA A 86 7.93 -4.20 -3.23
N ASP A 87 7.68 -4.88 -2.12
CA ASP A 87 6.45 -5.62 -1.88
C ASP A 87 5.72 -5.02 -0.68
N LEU A 88 4.41 -4.86 -0.80
CA LEU A 88 3.51 -4.40 0.26
C LEU A 88 2.35 -5.38 0.39
N ASP A 89 2.16 -5.94 1.58
CA ASP A 89 0.97 -6.66 1.95
C ASP A 89 0.13 -5.81 2.91
N LEU A 90 -1.16 -5.67 2.63
CA LEU A 90 -2.16 -5.13 3.55
C LEU A 90 -3.14 -6.24 3.96
N ALA A 91 -3.39 -6.32 5.27
CA ALA A 91 -4.43 -7.15 5.86
C ALA A 91 -5.43 -6.26 6.60
N PHE A 92 -6.71 -6.47 6.32
CA PHE A 92 -7.82 -5.69 6.84
C PHE A 92 -8.58 -6.55 7.84
N THR A 93 -8.78 -6.02 9.04
CA THR A 93 -9.48 -6.74 10.12
C THR A 93 -10.59 -5.86 10.68
N PRO A 94 -11.82 -6.37 10.84
CA PRO A 94 -12.90 -5.57 11.39
C PRO A 94 -12.60 -5.22 12.85
N ALA A 95 -13.01 -4.02 13.25
CA ALA A 95 -12.88 -3.48 14.60
C ALA A 95 -14.16 -2.75 15.00
N ALA A 96 -14.33 -2.46 16.30
CA ALA A 96 -15.49 -1.73 16.83
C ALA A 96 -16.84 -2.24 16.29
N ALA A 97 -17.08 -3.56 16.39
CA ALA A 97 -18.28 -4.22 15.87
C ALA A 97 -18.57 -3.97 14.38
N GLY A 98 -17.53 -3.78 13.56
CA GLY A 98 -17.63 -3.60 12.10
C GLY A 98 -17.71 -2.14 11.65
N LEU A 99 -17.74 -1.18 12.58
CA LEU A 99 -17.75 0.25 12.27
C LEU A 99 -16.36 0.82 11.99
N ALA A 100 -15.31 0.07 12.31
CA ALA A 100 -13.92 0.43 12.08
C ALA A 100 -13.13 -0.73 11.47
N CYS A 101 -11.94 -0.44 10.98
CA CYS A 101 -11.02 -1.42 10.43
C CYS A 101 -9.59 -1.18 10.92
N ASP A 102 -8.91 -2.26 11.33
CA ASP A 102 -7.46 -2.24 11.52
C ASP A 102 -6.77 -2.71 10.23
N VAL A 103 -5.99 -1.82 9.61
CA VAL A 103 -5.16 -2.13 8.44
C VAL A 103 -3.74 -2.41 8.93
N SER A 104 -3.33 -3.66 8.86
CA SER A 104 -1.97 -4.10 9.16
C SER A 104 -1.17 -4.18 7.87
N PHE A 105 0.08 -3.73 7.89
CA PHE A 105 0.94 -3.77 6.72
C PHE A 105 2.23 -4.53 6.97
N ARG A 106 2.74 -5.20 5.94
CA ARG A 106 4.11 -5.72 5.86
C ARG A 106 4.75 -5.20 4.59
N PHE A 107 5.97 -4.69 4.72
CA PHE A 107 6.69 -4.04 3.63
C PHE A 107 8.11 -4.59 3.52
N ARG A 108 8.59 -4.77 2.30
CA ARG A 108 9.98 -5.15 2.02
C ARG A 108 10.48 -4.47 0.75
N ILE A 109 11.75 -4.06 0.77
CA ILE A 109 12.52 -3.67 -0.40
C ILE A 109 13.62 -4.71 -0.62
N GLU A 110 13.63 -5.30 -1.79
CA GLU A 110 14.69 -6.16 -2.29
C GLU A 110 15.58 -5.34 -3.23
N ALA A 111 16.76 -4.99 -2.72
CA ALA A 111 17.82 -4.26 -3.43
C ALA A 111 19.18 -4.67 -2.84
N LEU A 112 20.20 -4.85 -3.70
CA LEU A 112 21.61 -5.17 -3.41
C LEU A 112 21.95 -5.35 -1.90
N GLY A 113 21.66 -6.54 -1.36
CA GLY A 113 22.08 -6.97 -0.02
C GLY A 113 21.54 -6.12 1.14
N VAL A 114 22.46 -5.64 2.00
CA VAL A 114 22.13 -4.92 3.25
C VAL A 114 21.43 -3.58 3.03
N LEU A 115 21.59 -2.96 1.86
CA LEU A 115 20.95 -1.68 1.52
C LEU A 115 19.43 -1.82 1.43
N GLY A 116 18.93 -2.91 0.84
CA GLY A 116 17.49 -3.20 0.79
C GLY A 116 16.87 -3.37 2.19
N LEU A 117 17.64 -3.96 3.12
CA LEU A 117 17.19 -4.11 4.51
C LEU A 117 17.07 -2.76 5.23
N VAL A 118 18.08 -1.90 5.13
CA VAL A 118 18.03 -0.56 5.72
C VAL A 118 16.88 0.25 5.12
N ALA A 119 16.74 0.24 3.80
CA ALA A 119 15.65 0.93 3.10
C ALA A 119 14.27 0.43 3.53
N THR A 120 14.11 -0.89 3.72
CA THR A 120 12.86 -1.50 4.22
C THR A 120 12.42 -0.89 5.55
N PHE A 121 13.32 -0.88 6.54
CA PHE A 121 12.98 -0.37 7.88
C PHE A 121 12.86 1.16 7.90
N ALA A 122 13.68 1.86 7.14
CA ALA A 122 13.60 3.31 7.00
C ALA A 122 12.28 3.79 6.36
N SER A 123 11.63 2.93 5.55
CA SER A 123 10.37 3.27 4.87
C SER A 123 9.12 3.04 5.74
N VAL A 124 9.22 2.28 6.84
CA VAL A 124 8.08 1.96 7.72
C VAL A 124 7.35 3.22 8.24
N PRO A 125 8.05 4.28 8.71
CA PRO A 125 7.38 5.50 9.13
C PRO A 125 6.61 6.17 7.99
N ALA A 126 7.15 6.17 6.77
CA ALA A 126 6.50 6.75 5.59
C ALA A 126 5.23 5.98 5.21
N VAL A 127 5.32 4.65 5.10
CA VAL A 127 4.15 3.78 4.84
C VAL A 127 3.06 4.00 5.90
N ARG A 128 3.45 4.08 7.17
CA ARG A 128 2.51 4.34 8.26
C ARG A 128 1.88 5.73 8.16
N ALA A 129 2.64 6.75 7.74
CA ALA A 129 2.15 8.11 7.58
C ALA A 129 1.14 8.20 6.42
N ASP A 130 1.45 7.56 5.28
CA ASP A 130 0.56 7.50 4.11
C ASP A 130 -0.77 6.80 4.47
N LEU A 131 -0.71 5.66 5.18
CA LEU A 131 -1.93 4.97 5.65
C LEU A 131 -2.74 5.80 6.67
N LYS A 132 -2.07 6.54 7.56
CA LYS A 132 -2.76 7.49 8.45
C LYS A 132 -3.43 8.61 7.68
N HIS A 133 -2.81 9.07 6.60
CA HIS A 133 -3.40 10.10 5.75
C HIS A 133 -4.65 9.58 5.03
N ALA A 134 -4.60 8.36 4.48
CA ALA A 134 -5.77 7.68 3.91
C ALA A 134 -6.91 7.56 4.94
N ALA A 135 -6.60 7.13 6.16
CA ALA A 135 -7.58 7.01 7.24
C ALA A 135 -8.24 8.36 7.58
N LYS A 136 -7.46 9.44 7.56
CA LYS A 136 -7.97 10.81 7.77
C LYS A 136 -8.90 11.24 6.63
N ILE A 137 -8.53 11.03 5.37
CA ILE A 137 -9.36 11.39 4.20
C ILE A 137 -10.70 10.67 4.26
N LEU A 138 -10.71 9.38 4.60
CA LEU A 138 -11.95 8.61 4.69
C LEU A 138 -12.83 9.05 5.86
N LEU A 139 -12.25 9.44 6.99
CA LEU A 139 -13.00 10.03 8.10
C LEU A 139 -13.67 11.35 7.71
N GLU A 140 -13.00 12.19 6.92
CA GLU A 140 -13.51 13.49 6.48
C GLU A 140 -14.57 13.40 5.37
N ARG A 141 -14.74 12.23 4.73
CA ARG A 141 -15.74 11.98 3.67
C ARG A 141 -17.08 11.43 4.18
N GLN A 142 -17.19 11.14 5.48
CA GLN A 142 -18.44 10.71 6.12
C GLN A 142 -19.33 11.91 6.43
#